data_AF-A0A3P6SM17-F1
#
_entry.id   AF-A0A3P6SM17-F1
#
_cell.length_a   1.000
_cell.length_b   1.000
_cell.length_c   1.000
_cell.angle_alpha   90.00
_cell.angle_beta   90.00
_cell.angle_gamma   90.00
#
_symmetry.space_group_name_H-M   'P 1'
#
loop_
_entity.id
_entity.type
_entity.pdbx_description
1 polymer ?
#
loop_
_entity_poly.entity_id
_entity_poly.type
_entity_poly.pdbx_seq_one_letter_code
_entity_poly.pdbx_strand_id
1 'polypeptide(L)'
;EDLIESFVLEWKAINERDWRQHRNPIPFSGWQRPYSVDLGELPKGHTYQVRIVVRDMNRGTAFTSPIVQVQTQSACQSPRRAPTNLQVSPIGPTQIRLTWAPLHESEWNCDRLWYIVKYSTPKNQGFKNLTQGENSVVFESDPYTKWNFEVQAANPAGETEWSRTETAQTQDASPGPVMDLRVQPVGPDSLQVSWRPPINPNGLITQYEVTYHLISKGMCDQQQEMPRTISVTTPHHVITGLHPHSRYRVSVAAKTTIAGERVSQEVQTDQSVPAAPPVYLRVEEARESDASISWQAPPCLQTNGEITEYEYEINPADRRAAQQRIANIVRGTRTQI
;
A
#
# COMPACT_ATOMS: atom_id res chain seq x y z
N GLU A 1 -20.56 15.26 81.97
CA GLU A 1 -20.03 16.64 81.92
C GLU A 1 -19.07 16.70 80.74
N ASP A 2 -19.57 17.14 79.59
CA ASP A 2 -18.75 17.26 78.38
C ASP A 2 -17.88 18.52 78.49
N LEU A 3 -16.57 18.32 78.63
CA LEU A 3 -15.55 19.35 78.87
C LEU A 3 -15.10 20.10 77.61
N ILE A 4 -15.69 19.83 76.45
CA ILE A 4 -15.26 20.33 75.13
C ILE A 4 -16.33 21.21 74.51
N GLU A 5 -15.98 22.46 74.19
CA GLU A 5 -16.83 23.42 73.49
C GLU A 5 -16.66 23.30 71.96
N SER A 6 -15.42 23.31 71.48
CA SER A 6 -15.12 23.34 70.04
C SER A 6 -13.70 22.87 69.70
N PHE A 7 -13.46 22.62 68.40
CA PHE A 7 -12.14 22.39 67.83
C PHE A 7 -11.71 23.59 66.97
N VAL A 8 -10.46 23.99 67.09
CA VAL A 8 -9.83 25.01 66.24
C VAL A 8 -8.73 24.34 65.42
N LEU A 9 -8.90 24.34 64.11
CA LEU A 9 -7.90 23.83 63.18
C LEU A 9 -6.86 24.94 62.92
N GLU A 10 -5.59 24.64 63.21
CA GLU A 10 -4.48 25.55 62.99
C GLU A 10 -3.50 24.97 61.99
N TRP A 11 -2.97 25.81 61.10
CA TRP A 11 -1.95 25.43 60.14
C TRP A 11 -0.91 26.52 59.95
N LYS A 12 0.28 26.14 59.51
CA LYS A 12 1.33 27.07 59.08
C LYS A 12 2.25 26.42 58.06
N ALA A 13 2.87 27.21 57.18
CA ALA A 13 3.92 26.66 56.33
C ALA A 13 5.13 26.25 57.19
N ILE A 14 5.92 25.26 56.75
CA ILE A 14 7.06 24.74 57.53
C ILE A 14 8.11 25.82 57.86
N ASN A 15 8.20 26.86 57.03
CA ASN A 15 9.08 28.01 57.19
C ASN A 15 8.45 29.18 57.98
N GLU A 16 7.16 29.09 58.33
CA GLU A 16 6.45 30.11 59.10
C GLU A 16 6.53 29.81 60.60
N ARG A 17 6.63 30.87 61.41
CA ARG A 17 6.66 30.76 62.87
C ARG A 17 5.25 30.72 63.45
N ASP A 18 4.39 31.62 62.98
CA ASP A 18 3.05 31.84 63.52
C ASP A 18 2.02 30.89 62.92
N TRP A 19 1.07 30.46 63.75
CA TRP A 19 -0.04 29.62 63.34
C TRP A 19 -1.18 30.46 62.77
N ARG A 20 -1.73 30.04 61.64
CA ARG A 20 -2.99 30.53 61.11
C ARG A 20 -4.11 29.64 61.64
N GLN A 21 -5.27 30.22 61.90
CA GLN A 21 -6.43 29.49 62.44
C GLN A 21 -7.61 29.55 61.47
N HIS A 22 -8.41 28.49 61.45
CA HIS A 22 -9.62 28.44 60.64
C HIS A 22 -10.61 29.50 61.12
N ARG A 23 -11.30 30.17 60.18
CA ARG A 23 -12.11 31.38 60.47
C ARG A 23 -13.17 31.14 61.55
N ASN A 24 -13.78 29.95 61.55
CA ASN A 24 -14.81 29.57 62.51
C ASN A 24 -14.35 28.33 63.30
N PRO A 25 -14.43 28.35 64.65
CA PRO A 25 -14.28 27.16 65.46
C PRO A 25 -15.36 26.12 65.12
N ILE A 26 -14.98 24.84 65.17
CA ILE A 26 -15.83 23.70 64.82
C ILE A 26 -16.53 23.25 66.10
N PRO A 27 -17.85 23.46 66.25
CA PRO A 27 -18.54 23.10 67.49
C PRO A 27 -18.50 21.59 67.72
N PHE A 28 -18.34 21.18 68.97
CA PHE A 28 -18.39 19.76 69.33
C PHE A 28 -19.80 19.20 69.10
N SER A 29 -19.91 18.14 68.30
CA SER A 29 -21.19 17.51 67.91
C SER A 29 -21.28 16.03 68.31
N GLY A 30 -20.46 15.60 69.29
CA GLY A 30 -20.41 14.23 69.80
C GLY A 30 -19.26 13.37 69.24
N TRP A 31 -19.09 12.19 69.84
CA TRP A 31 -17.95 11.28 69.61
C TRP A 31 -18.13 10.31 68.44
N GLN A 32 -19.34 10.18 67.90
CA GLN A 32 -19.72 9.15 66.93
C GLN A 32 -19.59 9.60 65.46
N ARG A 33 -19.14 10.83 65.19
CA ARG A 33 -19.05 11.42 63.84
C ARG A 33 -17.64 11.95 63.54
N PRO A 34 -17.11 11.69 62.34
CA PRO A 34 -15.87 12.32 61.90
C PRO A 34 -16.09 13.81 61.61
N TYR A 35 -15.14 14.65 62.03
CA TYR A 35 -15.10 16.07 61.71
C TYR A 35 -14.26 16.27 60.43
N SER A 36 -14.75 17.09 59.50
CA SER A 36 -14.04 17.43 58.27
C SER A 36 -14.15 18.92 58.00
N VAL A 37 -13.02 19.55 57.65
CA VAL A 37 -12.91 20.98 57.39
C VAL A 37 -12.00 21.22 56.19
N ASP A 38 -12.45 22.10 55.31
CA ASP A 38 -11.64 22.59 54.20
C ASP A 38 -10.72 23.72 54.67
N LEU A 39 -9.41 23.56 54.46
CA LEU A 39 -8.39 24.57 54.79
C LEU A 39 -8.31 25.70 53.75
N GLY A 40 -9.12 25.63 52.68
CA GLY A 40 -9.15 26.58 51.59
C GLY A 40 -7.96 26.41 50.64
N GLU A 41 -7.74 27.40 49.76
CA GLU A 41 -6.65 27.37 48.78
C GLU A 41 -5.28 27.61 49.45
N LEU A 42 -4.64 26.52 49.87
CA LEU A 42 -3.23 26.54 50.25
C LEU A 42 -2.34 26.65 49.01
N PRO A 43 -1.32 27.52 49.00
CA PRO A 43 -0.31 27.58 47.95
C PRO A 43 0.27 26.21 47.61
N LYS A 44 0.23 25.86 46.32
CA LYS A 44 0.73 24.60 45.75
C LYS A 44 2.23 24.41 46.00
N GLY A 45 2.67 23.15 46.13
CA GLY A 45 4.09 22.78 46.27
C GLY A 45 4.74 23.12 47.61
N HIS A 46 3.96 23.52 48.62
CA HIS A 46 4.45 23.88 49.95
C HIS A 46 4.06 22.82 50.99
N THR A 47 4.97 22.60 51.94
CA THR A 47 4.74 21.75 53.10
C THR A 47 4.17 22.57 54.25
N TYR A 48 3.03 22.11 54.76
CA TYR A 48 2.32 22.71 55.88
C TYR A 48 2.36 21.78 57.09
N GLN A 49 2.45 22.39 58.27
CA GLN A 49 2.20 21.76 59.55
C GLN A 49 0.77 22.07 59.96
N VAL A 50 0.01 21.04 60.35
CA VAL A 50 -1.40 21.14 60.74
C VAL A 50 -1.57 20.53 62.12
N ARG A 51 -2.36 21.17 62.98
CA ARG A 51 -2.75 20.66 64.29
C ARG A 51 -4.17 21.07 64.66
N ILE A 52 -4.77 20.34 65.58
CA ILE A 52 -6.10 20.64 66.13
C ILE A 52 -5.94 21.06 67.58
N VAL A 53 -6.53 22.20 67.94
CA VAL A 53 -6.60 22.71 69.30
C VAL A 53 -8.02 22.54 69.83
N VAL A 54 -8.16 21.89 70.97
CA VAL A 54 -9.46 21.66 71.63
C VAL A 54 -9.73 22.80 72.61
N ARG A 55 -10.91 23.41 72.51
CA ARG A 55 -11.38 24.48 73.41
C ARG A 55 -12.35 23.94 74.45
N ASP A 56 -12.17 24.34 75.70
CA ASP A 56 -13.12 24.05 76.79
C ASP A 56 -14.26 25.08 76.83
N MET A 57 -15.23 24.89 77.72
CA MET A 57 -16.38 25.79 77.90
C MET A 57 -16.02 27.22 78.34
N ASN A 58 -14.80 27.44 78.84
CA ASN A 58 -14.27 28.76 79.19
C ASN A 58 -13.44 29.38 78.04
N ARG A 59 -13.46 28.78 76.85
CA ARG A 59 -12.65 29.13 75.67
C ARG A 59 -11.14 28.98 75.89
N GLY A 60 -10.73 28.30 76.96
CA GLY A 60 -9.37 27.90 77.25
C GLY A 60 -8.91 26.78 76.31
N THR A 61 -7.60 26.64 76.13
CA THR A 61 -7.04 25.50 75.39
C THR A 61 -6.97 24.30 76.32
N ALA A 62 -7.79 23.28 76.07
CA ALA A 62 -7.79 22.05 76.84
C ALA A 62 -6.66 21.11 76.40
N PHE A 63 -6.57 20.86 75.09
CA PHE A 63 -5.60 19.94 74.50
C PHE A 63 -5.15 20.42 73.11
N THR A 64 -3.99 19.95 72.66
CA THR A 64 -3.48 20.17 71.30
C THR A 64 -3.01 18.84 70.73
N SER A 65 -3.42 18.54 69.49
CA SER A 65 -3.00 17.32 68.80
C SER A 65 -1.51 17.35 68.45
N PRO A 66 -0.89 16.20 68.15
CA PRO A 66 0.38 16.16 67.43
C PRO A 66 0.29 16.93 66.10
N ILE A 67 1.44 17.43 65.65
CA ILE A 67 1.56 18.12 64.37
C ILE A 67 1.63 17.09 63.24
N VAL A 68 0.76 17.23 62.26
CA VAL A 68 0.79 16.45 61.01
C VAL A 68 1.41 17.33 59.93
N GLN A 69 2.35 16.77 59.16
CA GLN A 69 2.91 17.45 57.99
C GLN A 69 2.18 16.99 56.73
N VAL A 70 1.71 17.94 55.94
CA VAL A 70 1.05 17.69 54.65
C VAL A 70 1.71 18.55 53.58
N GLN A 71 1.99 17.96 52.42
CA GLN A 71 2.53 18.69 51.27
C GLN A 71 1.43 18.89 50.24
N THR A 72 1.19 20.14 49.86
CA THR A 72 0.29 20.47 48.75
C THR A 72 0.95 20.09 47.41
N GLN A 73 0.17 19.60 46.45
CA GLN A 73 0.70 19.21 45.14
C GLN A 73 1.37 20.41 44.45
N SER A 74 2.57 20.22 43.88
CA SER A 74 3.31 21.25 43.12
C SER A 74 2.52 21.72 41.90
N ALA A 75 2.65 22.98 41.51
CA ALA A 75 2.06 23.46 40.25
C ALA A 75 2.67 22.70 39.06
N CYS A 76 1.83 22.16 38.17
CA CYS A 76 2.31 21.44 36.99
C CYS A 76 3.22 22.33 36.13
N GLN A 77 4.32 21.76 35.65
CA GLN A 77 5.21 22.38 34.66
C GLN A 77 5.18 21.57 33.38
N SER A 78 5.49 22.16 32.23
CA SER A 78 5.62 21.40 30.98
C SER A 78 6.68 20.30 31.10
N PRO A 79 6.61 19.22 30.29
CA PRO A 79 7.63 18.19 30.32
C PRO A 79 8.96 18.78 29.87
N ARG A 80 10.08 18.27 30.40
CA ARG A 80 11.40 18.94 30.23
C ARG A 80 12.11 18.61 28.92
N ARG A 81 11.80 17.46 28.31
CA ARG A 81 12.55 16.94 27.17
C ARG A 81 11.61 16.21 26.21
N ALA A 82 11.87 16.38 24.92
CA ALA A 82 11.21 15.59 23.89
C ALA A 82 11.55 14.09 24.07
N PRO A 83 10.68 13.18 23.61
CA PRO A 83 10.98 11.76 23.55
C PRO A 83 12.27 11.46 22.79
N THR A 84 12.97 10.42 23.22
CA THR A 84 14.26 10.02 22.64
C THR A 84 14.20 8.60 22.10
N ASN A 85 15.25 8.19 21.39
CA ASN A 85 15.36 6.86 20.80
C ASN A 85 14.15 6.50 19.92
N LEU A 86 13.73 7.45 19.07
CA LEU A 86 12.73 7.17 18.06
C LEU A 86 13.28 6.11 17.10
N GLN A 87 12.48 5.09 16.84
CA GLN A 87 12.78 4.02 15.91
C GLN A 87 11.60 3.90 14.96
N VAL A 88 11.88 3.95 13.66
CA VAL A 88 10.87 3.80 12.61
C VAL A 88 11.21 2.54 11.83
N SER A 89 10.28 1.58 11.81
CA SER A 89 10.48 0.31 11.12
C SER A 89 9.26 -0.04 10.26
N PRO A 90 9.47 -0.44 8.98
CA PRO A 90 8.36 -0.88 8.13
C PRO A 90 7.86 -2.26 8.57
N ILE A 91 6.54 -2.43 8.58
CA ILE A 91 5.86 -3.71 8.76
C ILE A 91 5.30 -4.11 7.39
N GLY A 92 6.16 -4.75 6.59
CA GLY A 92 5.81 -5.08 5.21
C GLY A 92 5.61 -3.83 4.34
N PRO A 93 4.80 -3.94 3.26
CA PRO A 93 4.60 -2.85 2.32
C PRO A 93 3.52 -1.85 2.75
N THR A 94 2.54 -2.25 3.56
CA THR A 94 1.35 -1.42 3.83
C THR A 94 1.34 -0.77 5.21
N GLN A 95 2.31 -1.06 6.07
CA GLN A 95 2.32 -0.55 7.44
C GLN A 95 3.71 -0.09 7.85
N ILE A 96 3.74 0.88 8.76
CA ILE A 96 4.98 1.37 9.36
C ILE A 96 4.77 1.63 10.85
N ARG A 97 5.74 1.22 11.67
CA ARG A 97 5.71 1.38 13.11
C ARG A 97 6.69 2.46 13.52
N LEU A 98 6.22 3.34 14.39
CA LEU A 98 7.04 4.29 15.12
C LEU A 98 7.04 3.89 16.60
N THR A 99 8.23 3.79 17.22
CA THR A 99 8.39 3.58 18.66
C THR A 99 9.37 4.61 19.24
N TRP A 100 9.26 4.91 20.53
CA TRP A 100 10.18 5.81 21.25
C TRP A 100 10.37 5.36 22.69
N ALA A 101 11.41 5.90 23.35
CA ALA A 101 11.58 5.77 24.79
C ALA A 101 10.60 6.71 25.52
N PRO A 102 9.76 6.19 26.45
CA PRO A 102 8.87 7.03 27.23
C PRO A 102 9.66 7.93 28.19
N LEU A 103 9.12 9.13 28.48
CA LEU A 103 9.66 9.99 29.52
C LEU A 103 9.52 9.34 30.89
N HIS A 104 10.49 9.58 31.76
CA HIS A 104 10.42 9.12 33.15
C HIS A 104 9.43 10.00 33.95
N GLU A 105 8.83 9.45 35.02
CA GLU A 105 7.85 10.17 35.86
C GLU A 105 8.44 11.44 36.51
N SER A 106 9.76 11.51 36.67
CA SER A 106 10.43 12.73 37.15
C SER A 106 10.52 13.84 36.09
N GLU A 107 10.19 13.56 34.83
CA GLU A 107 10.39 14.45 33.70
C GLU A 107 9.09 15.08 33.20
N TRP A 108 7.93 14.45 33.46
CA TRP A 108 6.61 14.92 32.99
C TRP A 108 5.96 15.99 33.88
N ASN A 109 6.46 16.22 35.10
CA ASN A 109 6.07 17.26 36.07
C ASN A 109 4.56 17.51 36.25
N CYS A 110 3.69 16.52 35.99
CA CYS A 110 2.23 16.63 36.15
C CYS A 110 1.57 15.24 36.20
N ASP A 111 0.29 15.18 36.59
CA ASP A 111 -0.46 13.93 36.78
C ASP A 111 -0.88 13.24 35.47
N ARG A 112 -0.72 13.92 34.32
CA ARG A 112 -1.10 13.41 33.00
C ARG A 112 -0.05 13.74 31.97
N LEU A 113 0.28 12.77 31.12
CA LEU A 113 1.16 12.92 29.98
C LEU A 113 0.53 12.25 28.75
N TRP A 114 0.67 12.88 27.60
CA TRP A 114 0.37 12.29 26.30
C TRP A 114 1.46 12.63 25.29
N TYR A 115 1.49 11.89 24.19
CA TYR A 115 2.38 12.16 23.08
C TYR A 115 1.60 12.69 21.89
N ILE A 116 2.25 13.59 21.15
CA ILE A 116 1.77 14.09 19.86
C ILE A 116 2.78 13.64 18.82
N VAL A 117 2.32 12.84 17.87
CA VAL A 117 3.14 12.37 16.74
C VAL A 117 2.81 13.21 15.53
N LYS A 118 3.79 13.94 15.02
CA LYS A 118 3.74 14.62 13.72
C LYS A 118 4.28 13.67 12.67
N TYR A 119 3.53 13.50 11.58
CA TYR A 119 3.91 12.62 10.49
C TYR A 119 3.75 13.32 9.14
N SER A 120 4.58 12.94 8.18
CA SER A 120 4.48 13.40 6.80
C SER A 120 4.92 12.32 5.81
N THR A 121 4.22 12.26 4.68
CA THR A 121 4.51 11.48 3.48
C THR A 121 4.44 12.41 2.26
N PRO A 122 4.85 11.97 1.06
CA PRO A 122 4.67 12.79 -0.15
C PRO A 122 3.23 13.20 -0.46
N LYS A 123 2.23 12.44 0.03
CA LYS A 123 0.81 12.67 -0.25
C LYS A 123 0.04 13.28 0.92
N ASN A 124 0.50 13.11 2.16
CA ASN A 124 -0.27 13.44 3.35
C ASN A 124 0.63 13.90 4.50
N GLN A 125 0.09 14.72 5.38
CA GLN A 125 0.76 15.12 6.63
C GLN A 125 -0.28 15.37 7.72
N GLY A 126 0.12 15.24 8.97
CA GLY A 126 -0.79 15.49 10.08
C GLY A 126 -0.19 15.18 11.44
N PHE A 127 -1.09 15.10 12.42
CA PHE A 127 -0.76 14.86 13.81
C PHE A 127 -1.64 13.76 14.38
N LYS A 128 -1.11 12.98 15.32
CA LYS A 128 -1.84 11.95 16.06
C LYS A 128 -1.53 12.07 17.55
N ASN A 129 -2.58 12.27 18.34
CA ASN A 129 -2.49 12.32 19.80
C ASN A 129 -2.61 10.91 20.40
N LEU A 130 -1.76 10.61 21.38
CA LEU A 130 -1.67 9.32 22.05
C LEU A 130 -1.73 9.53 23.57
N THR A 131 -2.89 9.25 24.16
CA THR A 131 -3.24 9.69 25.52
C THR A 131 -3.28 8.55 26.55
N GLN A 132 -3.00 7.31 26.14
CA GLN A 132 -3.11 6.11 26.99
C GLN A 132 -1.73 5.60 27.44
N GLY A 133 -0.70 6.43 27.38
CA GLY A 133 0.67 6.05 27.72
C GLY A 133 1.34 5.19 26.65
N GLU A 134 0.84 5.21 25.41
CA GLU A 134 1.45 4.50 24.30
C GLU A 134 2.85 5.05 24.02
N ASN A 135 3.81 4.17 23.79
CA ASN A 135 5.17 4.49 23.32
C ASN A 135 5.44 3.94 21.91
N SER A 136 4.38 3.50 21.24
CA SER A 136 4.42 2.88 19.93
C SER A 136 3.11 3.14 19.21
N VAL A 137 3.19 3.38 17.90
CA VAL A 137 2.02 3.51 17.03
C VAL A 137 2.32 2.93 15.65
N VAL A 138 1.31 2.31 15.04
CA VAL A 138 1.36 1.82 13.66
C VAL A 138 0.50 2.72 12.78
N PHE A 139 1.00 3.02 11.59
CA PHE A 139 0.31 3.75 10.54
C PHE A 139 0.12 2.86 9.32
N GLU A 140 -1.07 2.93 8.72
CA GLU A 140 -1.33 2.39 7.37
C GLU A 140 -0.65 3.28 6.33
N SER A 141 -0.17 2.68 5.25
CA SER A 141 0.62 3.34 4.21
C SER A 141 0.44 2.66 2.87
N ASP A 142 0.65 3.43 1.80
CA ASP A 142 0.91 2.86 0.48
C ASP A 142 2.29 2.16 0.47
N PRO A 143 2.51 1.14 -0.39
CA PRO A 143 3.82 0.55 -0.63
C PRO A 143 4.87 1.57 -1.06
N TYR A 144 6.14 1.28 -0.76
CA TYR A 144 7.29 2.11 -1.15
C TYR A 144 7.17 3.60 -0.80
N THR A 145 6.51 3.92 0.31
CA THR A 145 6.23 5.31 0.71
C THR A 145 7.19 5.75 1.79
N LYS A 146 7.85 6.89 1.57
CA LYS A 146 8.74 7.52 2.54
C LYS A 146 7.92 8.25 3.61
N TRP A 147 8.21 7.97 4.87
CA TRP A 147 7.62 8.62 6.03
C TRP A 147 8.67 9.36 6.82
N ASN A 148 8.29 10.55 7.31
CA ASN A 148 9.04 11.27 8.33
C ASN A 148 8.17 11.41 9.58
N PHE A 149 8.76 11.22 10.75
CA PHE A 149 8.10 11.30 12.05
C PHE A 149 8.87 12.19 13.02
N GLU A 150 8.12 12.97 13.79
CA GLU A 150 8.59 13.71 14.95
C GLU A 150 7.60 13.46 16.09
N VAL A 151 8.10 13.39 17.33
CA VAL A 151 7.26 13.18 18.51
C VAL A 151 7.57 14.25 19.54
N GLN A 152 6.54 14.83 20.14
CA GLN A 152 6.67 15.67 21.32
C GLN A 152 5.82 15.12 22.47
N ALA A 153 6.28 15.36 23.68
CA ALA A 153 5.57 15.09 24.91
C ALA A 153 4.75 16.31 25.32
N ALA A 154 3.54 16.10 25.83
CA ALA A 154 2.62 17.16 26.21
C ALA A 154 1.88 16.80 27.51
N ASN A 155 1.61 17.82 28.33
CA ASN A 155 0.85 17.72 29.55
C ASN A 155 -0.07 18.95 29.72
N PRO A 156 -0.91 19.03 30.77
CA PRO A 156 -1.81 20.17 30.96
C PRO A 156 -1.12 21.54 31.13
N ALA A 157 0.18 21.57 31.45
CA ALA A 157 0.94 22.79 31.60
C ALA A 157 1.64 23.23 30.29
N GLY A 158 1.76 22.36 29.29
CA GLY A 158 2.31 22.69 27.98
C GLY A 158 2.97 21.51 27.28
N GLU A 159 3.70 21.83 26.21
CA GLU A 159 4.34 20.87 25.31
C GLU A 159 5.86 21.03 25.37
N THR A 160 6.56 19.98 24.94
CA THR A 160 8.00 20.01 24.67
C THR A 160 8.27 20.50 23.25
N GLU A 161 9.52 20.81 22.94
CA GLU A 161 9.97 20.87 21.55
C GLU A 161 9.79 19.52 20.85
N TRP A 162 9.72 19.53 19.51
CA TRP A 162 9.72 18.31 18.72
C TRP A 162 11.03 17.55 18.85
N SER A 163 10.96 16.22 18.86
CA SER A 163 12.15 15.37 18.71
C SER A 163 12.84 15.62 17.37
N ARG A 164 14.04 15.06 17.20
CA ARG A 164 14.64 14.94 15.87
C ARG A 164 13.71 14.17 14.93
N THR A 165 13.69 14.55 13.66
CA THR A 165 12.95 13.85 12.62
C THR A 165 13.60 12.49 12.34
N GLU A 166 12.82 11.42 12.43
CA GLU A 166 13.23 10.09 11.98
C GLU A 166 12.50 9.71 10.70
N THR A 167 13.20 9.00 9.82
CA THR A 167 12.72 8.70 8.47
C THR A 167 12.88 7.23 8.15
N ALA A 168 11.85 6.63 7.55
CA ALA A 168 11.94 5.30 6.96
C ALA A 168 10.99 5.17 5.77
N GLN A 169 11.10 4.08 5.03
CA GLN A 169 10.27 3.79 3.87
C GLN A 169 9.62 2.42 4.03
N THR A 170 8.35 2.29 3.65
CA THR A 170 7.67 0.99 3.58
C THR A 170 8.30 0.11 2.49
N GLN A 171 8.15 -1.20 2.62
CA GLN A 171 8.74 -2.14 1.65
C GLN A 171 8.08 -2.01 0.27
N ASP A 172 8.79 -2.47 -0.77
CA ASP A 172 8.23 -2.66 -2.10
C ASP A 172 7.11 -3.70 -2.10
N ALA A 173 6.16 -3.56 -3.03
CA ALA A 173 5.17 -4.57 -3.34
C ALA A 173 5.12 -4.83 -4.85
N SER A 174 4.24 -5.75 -5.26
CA SER A 174 3.98 -5.99 -6.68
C SER A 174 3.39 -4.74 -7.33
N PRO A 175 3.88 -4.34 -8.52
CA PRO A 175 3.28 -3.25 -9.27
C PRO A 175 1.82 -3.51 -9.63
N GLY A 176 1.07 -2.44 -9.83
CA GLY A 176 -0.21 -2.50 -10.53
C GLY A 176 -0.06 -2.90 -12.02
N PRO A 177 -1.18 -3.05 -12.73
CA PRO A 177 -1.19 -3.38 -14.15
C PRO A 177 -0.52 -2.29 -14.99
N VAL A 178 0.12 -2.69 -16.09
CA VAL A 178 0.60 -1.74 -17.10
C VAL A 178 -0.57 -1.01 -17.76
N MET A 179 -0.33 0.23 -18.19
CA MET A 179 -1.35 1.04 -18.86
C MET A 179 -1.25 0.95 -20.38
N ASP A 180 -2.36 1.21 -21.07
CA ASP A 180 -2.41 1.40 -22.51
C ASP A 180 -1.68 0.29 -23.31
N LEU A 181 -1.86 -0.98 -22.92
CA LEU A 181 -1.28 -2.10 -23.66
C LEU A 181 -1.80 -2.11 -25.10
N ARG A 182 -0.89 -2.09 -26.06
CA ARG A 182 -1.16 -2.19 -27.48
C ARG A 182 -0.31 -3.29 -28.08
N VAL A 183 -0.98 -4.24 -28.72
CA VAL A 183 -0.37 -5.32 -29.49
C VAL A 183 -0.85 -5.22 -30.93
N GLN A 184 0.08 -5.08 -31.88
CA GLN A 184 -0.24 -4.94 -33.31
C GLN A 184 0.69 -5.81 -34.16
N PRO A 185 0.18 -6.43 -35.24
CA PRO A 185 1.05 -7.09 -36.21
C PRO A 185 1.87 -6.05 -36.97
N VAL A 186 3.14 -6.39 -37.19
CA VAL A 186 4.07 -5.61 -38.04
C VAL A 186 4.63 -6.46 -39.18
N GLY A 187 4.09 -7.67 -39.32
CA GLY A 187 4.47 -8.67 -40.29
C GLY A 187 3.80 -10.02 -40.00
N PRO A 188 4.03 -11.02 -40.87
CA PRO A 188 3.42 -12.34 -40.70
C PRO A 188 4.03 -13.14 -39.54
N ASP A 189 5.24 -12.81 -39.12
CA ASP A 189 6.00 -13.53 -38.09
C ASP A 189 6.35 -12.66 -36.89
N SER A 190 5.75 -11.47 -36.78
CA SER A 190 6.14 -10.48 -35.77
C SER A 190 5.00 -9.62 -35.26
N LEU A 191 5.08 -9.28 -33.98
CA LEU A 191 4.13 -8.42 -33.26
C LEU A 191 4.88 -7.30 -32.55
N GLN A 192 4.45 -6.06 -32.74
CA GLN A 192 4.90 -4.93 -31.94
C GLN A 192 4.01 -4.79 -30.71
N VAL A 193 4.66 -4.74 -29.55
CA VAL A 193 4.02 -4.62 -28.24
C VAL A 193 4.50 -3.35 -27.57
N SER A 194 3.58 -2.53 -27.07
CA SER A 194 3.90 -1.29 -26.36
C SER A 194 2.90 -1.03 -25.24
N TRP A 195 3.35 -0.36 -24.18
CA TRP A 195 2.53 -0.04 -23.02
C TRP A 195 3.09 1.20 -22.33
N ARG A 196 2.41 1.64 -21.27
CA ARG A 196 2.88 2.66 -20.33
C ARG A 196 3.11 2.05 -18.94
N PRO A 197 4.02 2.63 -18.14
CA PRO A 197 4.23 2.18 -16.76
C PRO A 197 2.93 2.21 -15.91
N PRO A 198 2.82 1.37 -14.87
CA PRO A 198 1.68 1.41 -13.96
C PRO A 198 1.54 2.74 -13.22
N ILE A 199 0.29 3.15 -12.92
CA ILE A 199 0.01 4.32 -12.05
C ILE A 199 0.53 4.08 -10.64
N ASN A 200 0.37 2.84 -10.15
CA ASN A 200 0.81 2.41 -8.83
C ASN A 200 2.00 1.46 -8.99
N PRO A 201 3.23 1.97 -9.11
CA PRO A 201 4.40 1.13 -9.32
C PRO A 201 4.76 0.33 -8.06
N ASN A 202 4.33 0.80 -6.88
CA ASN A 202 4.53 0.14 -5.57
C ASN A 202 6.00 -0.20 -5.26
N GLY A 203 6.93 0.52 -5.87
CA GLY A 203 8.36 0.25 -5.83
C GLY A 203 9.05 0.79 -7.08
N LEU A 204 10.34 0.50 -7.19
CA LEU A 204 11.09 0.79 -8.42
C LEU A 204 10.82 -0.30 -9.47
N ILE A 205 10.30 0.08 -10.65
CA ILE A 205 10.16 -0.85 -11.77
C ILE A 205 11.55 -1.17 -12.33
N THR A 206 11.95 -2.44 -12.26
CA THR A 206 13.26 -2.91 -12.74
C THR A 206 13.20 -3.48 -14.15
N GLN A 207 12.07 -4.10 -14.52
CA GLN A 207 11.83 -4.73 -15.81
C GLN A 207 10.32 -4.95 -16.04
N TYR A 208 9.98 -5.40 -17.25
CA TYR A 208 8.66 -5.88 -17.65
C TYR A 208 8.78 -7.31 -18.14
N GLU A 209 7.84 -8.16 -17.74
CA GLU A 209 7.70 -9.53 -18.23
C GLU A 209 6.64 -9.56 -19.32
N VAL A 210 7.06 -9.85 -20.56
CA VAL A 210 6.15 -10.06 -21.70
C VAL A 210 6.02 -11.57 -21.91
N THR A 211 4.83 -12.11 -21.71
CA THR A 211 4.51 -13.51 -21.89
C THR A 211 3.60 -13.68 -23.10
N TYR A 212 3.91 -14.57 -24.03
CA TYR A 212 3.06 -14.84 -25.20
C TYR A 212 2.90 -16.33 -25.46
N HIS A 213 1.73 -16.73 -25.96
CA HIS A 213 1.45 -18.10 -26.41
C HIS A 213 0.50 -18.13 -27.60
N LEU A 214 0.66 -19.17 -28.42
CA LEU A 214 -0.19 -19.47 -29.55
C LEU A 214 -1.56 -19.98 -29.08
N ILE A 215 -2.64 -19.44 -29.66
CA ILE A 215 -4.02 -19.90 -29.45
C ILE A 215 -4.46 -20.76 -30.65
N SER A 216 -4.19 -20.29 -31.87
CA SER A 216 -4.55 -20.99 -33.10
C SER A 216 -3.51 -20.73 -34.18
N LYS A 217 -3.17 -21.77 -34.94
CA LYS A 217 -2.17 -21.70 -36.01
C LYS A 217 -2.83 -21.69 -37.38
N GLY A 218 -2.52 -20.65 -38.17
CA GLY A 218 -3.10 -20.47 -39.50
C GLY A 218 -4.63 -20.55 -39.47
N MET A 219 -5.20 -21.38 -40.36
CA MET A 219 -6.65 -21.58 -40.48
C MET A 219 -7.17 -22.79 -39.67
N CYS A 220 -6.36 -23.40 -38.81
CA CYS A 220 -6.78 -24.57 -38.03
C CYS A 220 -7.30 -24.19 -36.63
N ASP A 221 -8.21 -25.00 -36.10
CA ASP A 221 -8.69 -24.87 -34.73
C ASP A 221 -7.64 -25.29 -33.70
N GLN A 222 -7.59 -24.50 -32.62
CA GLN A 222 -6.82 -24.62 -31.38
C GLN A 222 -5.55 -25.49 -31.42
N GLN A 223 -4.41 -24.85 -31.70
CA GLN A 223 -3.09 -25.35 -31.31
C GLN A 223 -2.55 -24.46 -30.20
N GLN A 224 -2.48 -25.00 -28.99
CA GLN A 224 -1.88 -24.31 -27.85
C GLN A 224 -0.40 -24.65 -27.74
N GLU A 225 0.44 -23.62 -27.70
CA GLU A 225 1.85 -23.75 -27.33
C GLU A 225 2.08 -23.35 -25.88
N MET A 226 3.17 -23.85 -25.30
CA MET A 226 3.61 -23.41 -23.98
C MET A 226 3.92 -21.90 -23.98
N PRO A 227 3.50 -21.15 -22.95
CA PRO A 227 3.82 -19.74 -22.83
C PRO A 227 5.32 -19.49 -22.76
N ARG A 228 5.77 -18.55 -23.60
CA ARG A 228 7.15 -18.04 -23.59
C ARG A 228 7.16 -16.70 -22.88
N THR A 229 8.13 -16.48 -21.99
CA THR A 229 8.28 -15.21 -21.26
C THR A 229 9.63 -14.60 -21.57
N ILE A 230 9.63 -13.30 -21.85
CA ILE A 230 10.83 -12.48 -22.06
C ILE A 230 10.81 -11.32 -21.07
N SER A 231 11.99 -10.95 -20.58
CA SER A 231 12.17 -9.78 -19.73
C SER A 231 12.73 -8.62 -20.55
N VAL A 232 12.12 -7.44 -20.43
CA VAL A 232 12.54 -6.22 -21.13
C VAL A 232 12.58 -5.03 -20.17
N THR A 233 13.48 -4.08 -20.40
CA THR A 233 13.62 -2.88 -19.54
C THR A 233 12.88 -1.67 -20.08
N THR A 234 12.56 -1.66 -21.38
CA THR A 234 11.83 -0.60 -22.06
C THR A 234 10.33 -0.91 -22.17
N PRO A 235 9.44 0.11 -22.23
CA PRO A 235 7.99 -0.08 -22.29
C PRO A 235 7.47 -0.46 -23.69
N HIS A 236 8.32 -1.10 -24.50
CA HIS A 236 7.99 -1.60 -25.83
C HIS A 236 8.95 -2.74 -26.20
N HIS A 237 8.48 -3.64 -27.06
CA HIS A 237 9.25 -4.73 -27.61
C HIS A 237 8.64 -5.24 -28.93
N VAL A 238 9.47 -5.85 -29.79
CA VAL A 238 8.99 -6.54 -31.00
C VAL A 238 9.24 -8.03 -30.81
N ILE A 239 8.16 -8.81 -30.75
CA ILE A 239 8.22 -10.26 -30.69
C ILE A 239 8.39 -10.77 -32.13
N THR A 240 9.38 -11.63 -32.37
CA THR A 240 9.69 -12.19 -33.70
C THR A 240 9.64 -13.71 -33.68
N GLY A 241 9.63 -14.35 -34.86
CA GLY A 241 9.63 -15.81 -35.00
C GLY A 241 8.27 -16.44 -34.69
N LEU A 242 7.18 -15.70 -34.96
CA LEU A 242 5.81 -16.15 -34.82
C LEU A 242 5.32 -16.84 -36.10
N HIS A 243 4.15 -17.47 -36.03
CA HIS A 243 3.53 -18.12 -37.19
C HIS A 243 2.65 -17.15 -37.97
N PRO A 244 2.65 -17.19 -39.32
CA PRO A 244 1.74 -16.42 -40.17
C PRO A 244 0.27 -16.70 -39.88
N HIS A 245 -0.57 -15.66 -40.03
CA HIS A 245 -2.01 -15.70 -39.83
C HIS A 245 -2.47 -16.44 -38.57
N SER A 246 -1.69 -16.34 -37.49
CA SER A 246 -1.89 -17.13 -36.27
C SER A 246 -2.29 -16.22 -35.11
N ARG A 247 -3.19 -16.70 -34.26
CA ARG A 247 -3.70 -15.93 -33.12
C ARG A 247 -2.84 -16.18 -31.90
N TYR A 248 -2.37 -15.11 -31.28
CA TYR A 248 -1.56 -15.13 -30.07
C TYR A 248 -2.23 -14.35 -28.95
N ARG A 249 -2.06 -14.82 -27.71
CA ARG A 249 -2.35 -14.01 -26.52
C ARG A 249 -1.03 -13.50 -25.96
N VAL A 250 -0.90 -12.18 -25.88
CA VAL A 250 0.27 -11.49 -25.34
C VAL A 250 -0.13 -10.83 -24.03
N SER A 251 0.64 -11.08 -22.98
CA SER A 251 0.44 -10.57 -21.63
C SER A 251 1.67 -9.82 -21.16
N VAL A 252 1.48 -8.68 -20.47
CA VAL A 252 2.58 -7.86 -19.95
C VAL A 252 2.35 -7.57 -18.47
N ALA A 253 3.38 -7.76 -17.64
CA ALA A 253 3.42 -7.32 -16.25
C ALA A 253 4.67 -6.48 -15.98
N ALA A 254 4.50 -5.41 -15.19
CA ALA A 254 5.64 -4.68 -14.64
C ALA A 254 6.21 -5.42 -13.43
N LYS A 255 7.51 -5.24 -13.13
CA LYS A 255 8.19 -5.96 -12.05
C LYS A 255 9.05 -5.04 -11.20
N THR A 256 8.87 -5.14 -9.87
CA THR A 256 9.76 -4.58 -8.85
C THR A 256 10.73 -5.66 -8.40
N THR A 257 10.68 -6.08 -7.13
CA THR A 257 11.25 -7.33 -6.62
C THR A 257 10.40 -8.54 -7.02
N ILE A 258 9.10 -8.32 -7.25
CA ILE A 258 8.13 -9.33 -7.70
C ILE A 258 7.33 -8.81 -8.89
N ALA A 259 6.83 -9.72 -9.72
CA ALA A 259 5.99 -9.36 -10.87
C ALA A 259 4.60 -8.91 -10.42
N GLY A 260 4.07 -7.90 -11.10
CA GLY A 260 2.74 -7.35 -10.90
C GLY A 260 1.64 -8.10 -11.63
N GLU A 261 0.48 -7.46 -11.68
CA GLU A 261 -0.66 -7.94 -12.46
C GLU A 261 -0.35 -7.96 -13.96
N ARG A 262 -0.78 -9.03 -14.66
CA ARG A 262 -0.61 -9.20 -16.10
C ARG A 262 -1.83 -8.67 -16.84
N VAL A 263 -1.60 -7.72 -17.75
CA VAL A 263 -2.61 -7.26 -18.72
C VAL A 263 -2.41 -8.04 -20.01
N SER A 264 -3.48 -8.59 -20.58
CA SER A 264 -3.40 -9.43 -21.79
C SER A 264 -4.24 -8.90 -22.94
N GLN A 265 -3.76 -9.11 -24.16
CA GLN A 265 -4.47 -8.79 -25.40
C GLN A 265 -4.24 -9.92 -26.42
N GLU A 266 -5.30 -10.28 -27.14
CA GLU A 266 -5.22 -11.20 -28.27
C GLU A 266 -5.03 -10.43 -29.58
N VAL A 267 -4.22 -10.99 -30.46
CA VAL A 267 -3.92 -10.42 -31.77
C VAL A 267 -3.66 -11.54 -32.77
N GLN A 268 -3.88 -11.26 -34.04
CA GLN A 268 -3.54 -12.15 -35.14
C GLN A 268 -2.40 -11.54 -35.96
N THR A 269 -1.41 -12.35 -36.31
CA THR A 269 -0.32 -11.94 -37.22
C THR A 269 -0.82 -11.78 -38.65
N ASP A 270 -0.07 -11.05 -39.47
CA ASP A 270 -0.44 -10.85 -40.87
C ASP A 270 -0.35 -12.16 -41.68
N GLN A 271 -1.00 -12.16 -42.83
CA GLN A 271 -0.97 -13.28 -43.78
C GLN A 271 0.37 -13.34 -44.52
N SER A 272 0.72 -14.53 -44.98
CA SER A 272 1.87 -14.78 -45.85
C SER A 272 1.49 -15.74 -46.97
N VAL A 273 2.40 -15.96 -47.92
CA VAL A 273 2.19 -16.92 -49.01
C VAL A 273 1.99 -18.34 -48.46
N PRO A 274 1.11 -19.16 -49.08
CA PRO A 274 0.94 -20.56 -48.67
C PRO A 274 2.27 -21.33 -48.74
N ALA A 275 2.53 -22.13 -47.70
CA ALA A 275 3.76 -22.92 -47.58
C ALA A 275 3.67 -24.31 -48.24
N ALA A 276 2.51 -24.69 -48.76
CA ALA A 276 2.28 -25.98 -49.41
C ALA A 276 1.36 -25.83 -50.63
N PRO A 277 1.51 -26.71 -51.64
CA PRO A 277 0.65 -26.70 -52.83
C PRO A 277 -0.76 -27.22 -52.52
N PRO A 278 -1.73 -26.98 -53.42
CA PRO A 278 -3.03 -27.64 -53.39
C PRO A 278 -2.87 -29.17 -53.44
N VAL A 279 -3.79 -29.89 -52.81
CA VAL A 279 -3.75 -31.35 -52.69
C VAL A 279 -4.90 -31.99 -53.47
N TYR A 280 -4.77 -33.28 -53.78
CA TYR A 280 -5.82 -34.08 -54.46
C TYR A 280 -6.26 -33.55 -55.83
N LEU A 281 -5.31 -33.05 -56.64
CA LEU A 281 -5.60 -32.71 -58.04
C LEU A 281 -6.06 -33.95 -58.81
N ARG A 282 -7.25 -33.89 -59.42
CA ARG A 282 -7.82 -34.98 -60.21
C ARG A 282 -8.62 -34.46 -61.40
N VAL A 283 -8.66 -35.27 -62.45
CA VAL A 283 -9.56 -35.10 -63.59
C VAL A 283 -10.88 -35.77 -63.23
N GLU A 284 -11.97 -35.01 -63.22
CA GLU A 284 -13.33 -35.49 -62.94
C GLU A 284 -14.00 -36.03 -64.20
N GLU A 285 -13.85 -35.31 -65.32
CA GLU A 285 -14.41 -35.66 -66.62
C GLU A 285 -13.46 -35.19 -67.72
N ALA A 286 -13.31 -35.99 -68.77
CA ALA A 286 -12.54 -35.62 -69.96
C ALA A 286 -13.36 -35.95 -71.22
N ARG A 287 -13.49 -34.96 -72.10
CA ARG A 287 -14.15 -35.06 -73.40
C ARG A 287 -13.15 -34.79 -74.52
N GLU A 288 -13.61 -34.81 -75.77
CA GLU A 288 -12.74 -34.60 -76.93
C GLU A 288 -12.09 -33.20 -76.96
N SER A 289 -12.73 -32.18 -76.39
CA SER A 289 -12.27 -30.78 -76.45
C SER A 289 -12.26 -30.03 -75.11
N ASP A 290 -12.71 -30.67 -74.03
CA ASP A 290 -12.70 -30.07 -72.69
C ASP A 290 -12.37 -31.12 -71.62
N ALA A 291 -11.94 -30.64 -70.45
CA ALA A 291 -11.85 -31.47 -69.25
C ALA A 291 -12.27 -30.69 -68.01
N SER A 292 -12.83 -31.38 -67.01
CA SER A 292 -13.10 -30.81 -65.69
C SER A 292 -12.04 -31.30 -64.72
N ILE A 293 -11.36 -30.39 -64.04
CA ILE A 293 -10.37 -30.70 -63.00
C ILE A 293 -10.82 -30.14 -61.65
N SER A 294 -10.48 -30.85 -60.57
CA SER A 294 -10.73 -30.42 -59.20
C SER A 294 -9.52 -30.68 -58.30
N TRP A 295 -9.40 -29.90 -57.25
CA TRP A 295 -8.36 -30.02 -56.23
C TRP A 295 -8.93 -29.65 -54.86
N GLN A 296 -8.08 -29.65 -53.84
CA GLN A 296 -8.40 -29.16 -52.50
C GLN A 296 -7.33 -28.17 -52.04
N ALA A 297 -7.73 -27.28 -51.13
CA ALA A 297 -6.81 -26.31 -50.53
C ALA A 297 -5.66 -27.01 -49.79
N PRO A 298 -4.49 -26.35 -49.66
CA PRO A 298 -3.42 -26.85 -48.81
C PRO A 298 -3.90 -27.09 -47.37
N PRO A 299 -3.24 -27.98 -46.60
CA PRO A 299 -3.56 -28.17 -45.19
C PRO A 299 -3.60 -26.84 -44.42
N CYS A 300 -4.58 -26.65 -43.53
CA CYS A 300 -4.82 -25.37 -42.84
C CYS A 300 -3.61 -24.83 -42.04
N LEU A 301 -2.68 -25.69 -41.63
CA LEU A 301 -1.43 -25.32 -40.95
C LEU A 301 -0.40 -24.67 -41.88
N GLN A 302 -0.61 -24.79 -43.19
CA GLN A 302 0.32 -24.38 -44.25
C GLN A 302 -0.30 -23.35 -45.19
N THR A 303 -1.55 -22.94 -44.98
CA THR A 303 -2.17 -21.90 -45.81
C THR A 303 -1.60 -20.52 -45.54
N ASN A 304 -1.07 -20.27 -44.32
CA ASN A 304 -0.52 -18.99 -43.87
C ASN A 304 -1.47 -17.79 -44.05
N GLY A 305 -2.78 -18.07 -44.18
CA GLY A 305 -3.80 -17.11 -44.57
C GLY A 305 -5.02 -17.77 -45.18
N GLU A 306 -5.97 -16.94 -45.59
CA GLU A 306 -7.08 -17.27 -46.46
C GLU A 306 -6.59 -17.40 -47.91
N ILE A 307 -6.94 -18.50 -48.57
CA ILE A 307 -6.57 -18.72 -49.96
C ILE A 307 -7.47 -17.87 -50.87
N THR A 308 -6.88 -16.94 -51.61
CA THR A 308 -7.60 -15.99 -52.47
C THR A 308 -7.87 -16.53 -53.88
N GLU A 309 -6.93 -17.24 -54.47
CA GLU A 309 -6.98 -17.72 -55.86
C GLU A 309 -6.07 -18.93 -56.10
N TYR A 310 -6.34 -19.65 -57.19
CA TYR A 310 -5.51 -20.74 -57.71
C TYR A 310 -5.14 -20.47 -59.17
N GLU A 311 -3.94 -20.87 -59.58
CA GLU A 311 -3.49 -20.83 -60.97
C GLU A 311 -3.24 -22.26 -61.45
N TYR A 312 -3.65 -22.57 -62.68
CA TYR A 312 -3.35 -23.85 -63.31
C TYR A 312 -2.65 -23.62 -64.65
N GLU A 313 -1.75 -24.55 -65.01
CA GLU A 313 -1.02 -24.56 -66.27
C GLU A 313 -1.17 -25.91 -66.96
N ILE A 314 -1.54 -25.90 -68.24
CA ILE A 314 -1.65 -27.10 -69.08
C ILE A 314 -0.60 -27.01 -70.17
N ASN A 315 0.26 -28.02 -70.21
CA ASN A 315 1.28 -28.17 -71.23
C ASN A 315 0.99 -29.42 -72.07
N PRO A 316 0.83 -29.28 -73.40
CA PRO A 316 0.68 -30.44 -74.27
C PRO A 316 1.95 -31.29 -74.24
N ALA A 317 1.77 -32.61 -74.12
CA ALA A 317 2.89 -33.55 -74.08
C ALA A 317 3.63 -33.66 -75.42
N ASP A 318 2.95 -33.37 -76.54
CA ASP A 318 3.57 -33.34 -77.87
C ASP A 318 4.34 -32.02 -78.07
N ARG A 319 5.65 -32.13 -78.33
CA ARG A 319 6.53 -30.99 -78.61
C ARG A 319 6.08 -30.15 -79.80
N ARG A 320 5.34 -30.71 -80.77
CA ARG A 320 4.79 -29.96 -81.91
C ARG A 320 3.62 -29.05 -81.52
N ALA A 321 2.93 -29.37 -80.42
CA ALA A 321 1.82 -28.59 -79.88
C ALA A 321 2.25 -27.62 -78.77
N ALA A 322 3.55 -27.51 -78.46
CA ALA A 322 4.08 -26.68 -77.36
C ALA A 322 3.67 -25.18 -77.39
N GLN A 323 3.18 -24.68 -78.52
CA GLN A 323 2.61 -23.33 -78.65
C GLN A 323 1.19 -23.18 -78.04
N GLN A 324 0.55 -24.27 -77.62
CA GLN A 324 -0.83 -24.30 -77.07
C GLN A 324 -0.86 -24.40 -75.54
N ARG A 325 0.10 -23.79 -74.83
CA ARG A 325 0.08 -23.72 -73.36
C ARG A 325 -1.12 -22.88 -72.90
N ILE A 326 -1.89 -23.40 -71.95
CA ILE A 326 -3.01 -22.69 -71.32
C ILE A 326 -2.64 -22.42 -69.88
N ALA A 327 -2.80 -21.17 -69.42
CA ALA A 327 -2.67 -20.81 -68.02
C ALA A 327 -3.77 -19.81 -67.64
N ASN A 328 -4.52 -20.10 -66.58
CA ASN A 328 -5.61 -19.23 -66.11
C ASN A 328 -5.68 -19.24 -64.58
N ILE A 329 -6.29 -18.18 -64.04
CA ILE A 329 -6.55 -18.00 -62.61
C ILE A 329 -8.02 -18.33 -62.32
N VAL A 330 -8.26 -19.07 -61.25
CA VAL A 330 -9.59 -19.51 -60.82
C VAL A 330 -9.80 -19.20 -59.34
N ARG A 331 -10.99 -18.67 -59.02
CA ARG A 331 -11.46 -18.53 -57.64
C ARG A 331 -12.31 -19.75 -57.29
N GLY A 332 -11.72 -20.70 -56.57
CA GLY A 332 -12.37 -21.95 -56.17
C GLY A 332 -11.50 -23.17 -56.44
N THR A 333 -12.02 -24.35 -56.08
CA THR A 333 -11.26 -25.61 -56.12
C THR A 333 -11.62 -26.52 -57.28
N ARG A 334 -12.31 -25.98 -58.29
CA ARG A 334 -12.74 -26.70 -59.50
C ARG A 334 -12.80 -25.74 -60.69
N THR A 335 -12.38 -26.22 -61.86
CA THR A 335 -12.54 -25.48 -63.12
C THR A 335 -12.74 -26.44 -64.29
N GLN A 336 -13.32 -25.92 -65.37
CA GLN A 336 -13.37 -26.57 -66.69
C GLN A 336 -12.29 -25.94 -67.57
N ILE A 337 -11.60 -26.77 -68.34
CA ILE A 337 -10.44 -26.40 -69.17
C ILE A 337 -10.65 -26.81 -70.62
#